data_AF-A0A1F9NG91-F1
#
_entry.id   AF-A0A1F9NG91-F1
#
_cell.length_a   1.000
_cell.length_b   1.000
_cell.length_c   1.000
_cell.angle_alpha   90.00
_cell.angle_beta   90.00
_cell.angle_gamma   90.00
#
_symmetry.space_group_name_H-M   'P 1'
#
loop_
_entity.id
_entity.type
_entity.pdbx_description
1 polymer ?
#
loop_
_entity_poly.entity_id
_entity_poly.type
_entity_poly.pdbx_seq_one_letter_code
_entity_poly.pdbx_strand_id
1 'polypeptide(L)'
;MNDPFFGGNSHITMEYARSVAEEMKLDRETVDEIVVGSLLHDIGRVGIKSDILIGKREISESEFKTVRSHCENGAKIIDAVDFPWKVKPIIIHHHERYDGKGYPSGLKGREIPIGARILAVVDAFTAMTAHRPYRSRSLTREEAIQELHRNVGTQFDPEVVELFTSVVDRQFHFRGLGPKPRILMVDDEIDYLTLLKLKLVNEGFDVSAADNAEDALAAMMKAPPDLVVADVMMPGTDGIAMFRKMREANAPWGETPLIFLSGKDESQTKVEALHLGAEDFLVKPVDLKELAARIRNVIRRDVKWRKGATGATQAAGVVGDLKNLGIPDIVQTLHLGLKTACVRVTGKDGEGKIWFENGRIRHAELGSLSGELAFYEMLRWQEGPFVIAHAQSTKLRTIEMDEMQLMMEGLRRLDEERKDPAG
;
A
#
# COMPACT_ATOMS: atom_id res chain seq x y z
N MET A 1 -16.38 -26.24 -13.20
CA MET A 1 -15.79 -25.42 -14.28
C MET A 1 -14.68 -24.59 -13.63
N ASN A 2 -13.57 -25.25 -13.28
CA ASN A 2 -12.44 -24.63 -12.58
C ASN A 2 -11.24 -24.69 -13.53
N ASP A 3 -11.08 -23.67 -14.36
CA ASP A 3 -9.84 -23.50 -15.11
C ASP A 3 -8.85 -22.71 -14.21
N PRO A 4 -7.75 -23.33 -13.74
CA PRO A 4 -6.77 -22.68 -12.87
C PRO A 4 -6.04 -21.49 -13.53
N PHE A 5 -6.23 -21.24 -14.83
CA PHE A 5 -5.59 -20.13 -15.53
C PHE A 5 -6.34 -18.80 -15.45
N PHE A 6 -7.61 -18.78 -15.04
CA PHE A 6 -8.39 -17.54 -14.96
C PHE A 6 -8.14 -16.69 -13.70
N GLY A 7 -7.39 -17.19 -12.70
CA GLY A 7 -7.41 -16.58 -11.35
C GLY A 7 -6.10 -16.04 -10.75
N GLY A 8 -4.93 -16.35 -11.31
CA GLY A 8 -3.65 -16.10 -10.61
C GLY A 8 -2.77 -14.98 -11.17
N ASN A 9 -2.36 -15.09 -12.45
CA ASN A 9 -1.30 -14.24 -13.00
C ASN A 9 -1.80 -12.95 -13.63
N SER A 10 -3.05 -12.88 -14.11
CA SER A 10 -3.56 -11.70 -14.82
C SER A 10 -3.55 -10.43 -13.96
N HIS A 11 -3.74 -10.57 -12.65
CA HIS A 11 -3.63 -9.44 -11.72
C HIS A 11 -2.19 -8.95 -11.58
N ILE A 12 -1.22 -9.86 -11.44
CA ILE A 12 0.21 -9.50 -11.37
C ILE A 12 0.66 -8.87 -12.69
N THR A 13 0.25 -9.46 -13.82
CA THR A 13 0.49 -8.92 -15.16
C THR A 13 -0.07 -7.51 -15.30
N MET A 14 -1.29 -7.26 -14.81
CA MET A 14 -1.90 -5.93 -14.84
C MET A 14 -1.11 -4.89 -14.02
N GLU A 15 -0.65 -5.23 -12.82
CA GLU A 15 0.09 -4.29 -11.95
C GLU A 15 1.44 -3.87 -12.56
N TYR A 16 2.17 -4.83 -13.14
CA TYR A 16 3.40 -4.56 -13.87
C TYR A 16 3.13 -3.71 -15.12
N ALA A 17 2.09 -4.03 -15.89
CA ALA A 17 1.74 -3.29 -17.10
C ALA A 17 1.36 -1.83 -16.79
N ARG A 18 0.58 -1.59 -15.71
CA ARG A 18 0.29 -0.25 -15.20
C ARG A 18 1.57 0.51 -14.87
N SER A 19 2.47 -0.12 -14.11
CA SER A 19 3.71 0.52 -13.65
C SER A 19 4.61 0.94 -14.82
N VAL A 20 4.73 0.10 -15.84
CA VAL A 20 5.46 0.44 -17.07
C VAL A 20 4.78 1.60 -17.80
N ALA A 21 3.45 1.57 -17.95
CA ALA A 21 2.70 2.63 -18.64
C ALA A 21 2.81 4.00 -17.93
N GLU A 22 2.80 4.01 -16.59
CA GLU A 22 2.99 5.22 -15.79
C GLU A 22 4.43 5.74 -15.88
N GLU A 23 5.44 4.86 -15.85
CA GLU A 23 6.84 5.23 -16.01
C GLU A 23 7.12 5.79 -17.43
N MET A 24 6.42 5.27 -18.44
CA MET A 24 6.39 5.81 -19.80
C MET A 24 5.69 7.17 -19.92
N LYS A 25 5.01 7.63 -18.85
CA LYS A 25 4.21 8.86 -18.82
C LYS A 25 3.10 8.88 -19.87
N LEU A 26 2.47 7.73 -20.11
CA LEU A 26 1.30 7.65 -20.96
C LEU A 26 0.13 8.39 -20.30
N ASP A 27 -0.80 8.89 -21.11
CA ASP A 27 -1.99 9.54 -20.61
C ASP A 27 -2.90 8.54 -19.85
N ARG A 28 -3.77 9.07 -19.00
CA ARG A 28 -4.61 8.26 -18.10
C ARG A 28 -5.53 7.30 -18.87
N GLU A 29 -6.07 7.73 -20.01
CA GLU A 29 -6.96 6.90 -20.81
C GLU A 29 -6.20 5.68 -21.32
N THR A 30 -5.03 5.89 -21.94
CA THR A 30 -4.12 4.82 -22.39
C THR A 30 -3.72 3.86 -21.26
N VAL A 31 -3.41 4.37 -20.07
CA VAL A 31 -3.11 3.52 -18.89
C VAL A 31 -4.31 2.63 -18.53
N ASP A 32 -5.52 3.17 -18.52
CA ASP A 32 -6.74 2.41 -18.23
C ASP A 32 -6.99 1.34 -19.33
N GLU A 33 -6.74 1.64 -20.61
CA GLU A 33 -6.85 0.63 -21.70
C GLU A 33 -5.88 -0.53 -21.47
N ILE A 34 -4.63 -0.24 -21.05
CA ILE A 34 -3.59 -1.24 -20.78
C ILE A 34 -3.97 -2.10 -19.58
N VAL A 35 -4.49 -1.49 -18.51
CA VAL A 35 -4.93 -2.18 -17.30
C VAL A 35 -6.05 -3.17 -17.63
N VAL A 36 -7.10 -2.70 -18.33
CA VAL A 36 -8.24 -3.55 -18.69
C VAL A 36 -7.81 -4.61 -19.70
N GLY A 37 -7.02 -4.24 -20.72
CA GLY A 37 -6.46 -5.18 -21.69
C GLY A 37 -5.64 -6.28 -21.02
N SER A 38 -4.84 -5.95 -20.00
CA SER A 38 -4.03 -6.93 -19.24
C SER A 38 -4.87 -7.90 -18.43
N LEU A 39 -6.02 -7.48 -17.91
CA LEU A 39 -6.94 -8.39 -17.19
C LEU A 39 -7.67 -9.34 -18.15
N LEU A 40 -7.93 -8.90 -19.38
CA LEU A 40 -8.80 -9.60 -20.34
C LEU A 40 -8.07 -10.28 -21.49
N HIS A 41 -6.74 -10.15 -21.62
CA HIS A 41 -5.98 -10.64 -22.78
C HIS A 41 -6.20 -12.12 -23.10
N ASP A 42 -6.38 -12.95 -22.07
CA ASP A 42 -6.58 -14.39 -22.19
C ASP A 42 -8.07 -14.82 -22.21
N ILE A 43 -9.03 -13.89 -22.24
CA ILE A 43 -10.48 -14.20 -22.20
C ILE A 43 -10.92 -15.12 -23.35
N GLY A 44 -10.24 -15.08 -24.50
CA GLY A 44 -10.54 -15.95 -25.64
C GLY A 44 -10.21 -17.43 -25.43
N ARG A 45 -9.60 -17.82 -24.31
CA ARG A 45 -9.29 -19.22 -23.98
C ARG A 45 -10.49 -20.02 -23.49
N VAL A 46 -11.63 -19.38 -23.15
CA VAL A 46 -12.85 -20.05 -22.65
C VAL A 46 -13.35 -21.17 -23.58
N GLY A 47 -13.10 -21.07 -24.89
CA GLY A 47 -13.49 -22.07 -25.88
C GLY A 47 -12.48 -23.21 -26.12
N ILE A 48 -11.32 -23.18 -25.48
CA ILE A 48 -10.22 -24.13 -25.75
C ILE A 48 -10.27 -25.27 -24.73
N LYS A 49 -10.18 -26.52 -25.22
CA LYS A 49 -10.18 -27.70 -24.35
C LYS A 49 -9.03 -27.66 -23.35
N SER A 50 -9.33 -27.89 -22.07
CA SER A 50 -8.36 -27.88 -20.99
C SER A 50 -7.21 -28.86 -21.22
N ASP A 51 -7.46 -30.00 -21.87
CA ASP A 51 -6.44 -31.01 -22.18
C ASP A 51 -5.33 -30.46 -23.10
N ILE A 52 -5.65 -29.47 -23.95
CA ILE A 52 -4.69 -28.78 -24.82
C ILE A 52 -3.89 -27.74 -24.01
N LEU A 53 -4.55 -27.06 -23.05
CA LEU A 53 -3.93 -26.00 -22.24
C LEU A 53 -3.05 -26.55 -21.10
N ILE A 54 -3.42 -27.70 -20.53
CA ILE A 54 -2.82 -28.29 -19.31
C ILE A 54 -2.11 -29.63 -19.63
N GLY A 55 -2.21 -30.12 -20.87
CA GLY A 55 -1.61 -31.37 -21.30
C GLY A 55 -0.10 -31.42 -21.07
N LYS A 56 0.41 -32.55 -20.55
CA LYS A 56 1.83 -32.77 -20.27
C LYS A 56 2.67 -33.11 -21.51
N ARG A 57 2.07 -33.08 -22.70
CA ARG A 57 2.70 -33.47 -23.96
C ARG A 57 2.92 -32.25 -24.85
N GLU A 58 3.82 -32.38 -25.80
CA GLU A 58 3.94 -31.40 -26.87
C GLU A 58 2.60 -31.27 -27.61
N ILE A 59 2.20 -30.01 -27.82
CA ILE A 59 1.03 -29.67 -28.60
C ILE A 59 1.35 -29.84 -30.09
N SER A 60 0.44 -30.46 -30.82
CA SER A 60 0.56 -30.58 -32.28
C SER A 60 0.36 -29.22 -32.96
N GLU A 61 0.74 -29.11 -34.24
CA GLU A 61 0.59 -27.87 -35.00
C GLU A 61 -0.88 -27.41 -35.10
N SER A 62 -1.83 -28.35 -35.20
CA SER A 62 -3.27 -28.05 -35.22
C SER A 62 -3.78 -27.57 -33.87
N GLU A 63 -3.28 -28.13 -32.77
CA GLU A 63 -3.59 -27.68 -31.41
C GLU A 63 -2.98 -26.29 -31.15
N PHE A 64 -1.77 -26.04 -31.62
CA PHE A 64 -1.16 -24.72 -31.52
C PHE A 64 -1.94 -23.66 -32.31
N LYS A 65 -2.45 -23.98 -33.50
CA LYS A 65 -3.39 -23.10 -34.24
C LYS A 65 -4.65 -22.81 -33.43
N THR A 66 -5.16 -23.81 -32.70
CA THR A 66 -6.31 -23.64 -31.80
C THR A 66 -5.98 -22.70 -30.64
N VAL A 67 -4.81 -22.86 -30.02
CA VAL A 67 -4.33 -21.94 -28.96
C VAL A 67 -4.20 -20.52 -29.50
N ARG A 68 -3.57 -20.31 -30.66
CA ARG A 68 -3.42 -18.98 -31.26
C ARG A 68 -4.74 -18.26 -31.52
N SER A 69 -5.83 -18.99 -31.76
CA SER A 69 -7.15 -18.39 -32.00
C SER A 69 -7.72 -17.61 -30.80
N HIS A 70 -7.17 -17.76 -29.59
CA HIS A 70 -7.66 -17.02 -28.42
C HIS A 70 -7.54 -15.50 -28.57
N CYS A 71 -6.56 -14.98 -29.32
CA CYS A 71 -6.47 -13.54 -29.57
C CYS A 71 -7.69 -13.04 -30.36
N GLU A 72 -8.06 -13.75 -31.42
CA GLU A 72 -9.22 -13.42 -32.27
C GLU A 72 -10.55 -13.67 -31.55
N ASN A 73 -10.64 -14.77 -30.79
CA ASN A 73 -11.83 -15.07 -29.99
C ASN A 73 -12.03 -14.04 -28.88
N GLY A 74 -10.94 -13.62 -28.22
CA GLY A 74 -10.96 -12.54 -27.22
C GLY A 74 -11.45 -11.24 -27.85
N ALA A 75 -10.92 -10.87 -29.01
CA ALA A 75 -11.38 -9.69 -29.76
C ALA A 75 -12.89 -9.73 -30.09
N LYS A 76 -13.42 -10.89 -30.50
CA LYS A 76 -14.86 -11.08 -30.76
C LYS A 76 -15.72 -10.94 -29.50
N ILE A 77 -15.25 -11.42 -28.35
CA ILE A 77 -15.94 -11.27 -27.06
C ILE A 77 -15.99 -9.79 -26.68
N ILE A 78 -14.89 -9.06 -26.89
CA ILE A 78 -14.81 -7.62 -26.61
C ILE A 78 -15.73 -6.82 -27.54
N ASP A 79 -15.82 -7.18 -28.83
CA ASP A 79 -16.74 -6.53 -29.78
C ASP A 79 -18.22 -6.65 -29.38
N ALA A 80 -18.58 -7.65 -28.55
CA ALA A 80 -19.94 -7.84 -28.06
C ALA A 80 -20.28 -6.96 -26.85
N VAL A 81 -19.31 -6.22 -26.30
CA VAL A 81 -19.45 -5.39 -25.10
C VAL A 81 -19.03 -3.96 -25.41
N ASP A 82 -19.83 -2.98 -24.99
CA ASP A 82 -19.52 -1.57 -25.17
C ASP A 82 -18.52 -1.11 -24.09
N PHE A 83 -17.22 -1.22 -24.39
CA PHE A 83 -16.15 -0.73 -23.53
C PHE A 83 -15.85 0.73 -23.86
N PRO A 84 -15.69 1.61 -22.84
CA PRO A 84 -15.34 3.01 -23.07
C PRO A 84 -13.88 3.21 -23.53
N TRP A 85 -13.08 2.14 -23.55
CA TRP A 85 -11.64 2.14 -23.85
C TRP A 85 -11.32 1.23 -25.04
N LYS A 86 -10.26 1.53 -25.79
CA LYS A 86 -9.80 0.73 -26.94
C LYS A 86 -8.96 -0.45 -26.51
N VAL A 87 -9.59 -1.41 -25.83
CA VAL A 87 -8.90 -2.61 -25.29
C VAL A 87 -8.64 -3.69 -26.33
N LYS A 88 -9.45 -3.73 -27.40
CA LYS A 88 -9.37 -4.75 -28.46
C LYS A 88 -7.99 -4.86 -29.13
N PRO A 89 -7.32 -3.76 -29.56
CA PRO A 89 -6.00 -3.84 -30.16
C PRO A 89 -4.94 -4.47 -29.23
N ILE A 90 -5.07 -4.28 -27.91
CA ILE A 90 -4.15 -4.88 -26.94
C ILE A 90 -4.37 -6.39 -26.89
N ILE A 91 -5.63 -6.82 -26.78
CA ILE A 91 -6.01 -8.23 -26.65
C ILE A 91 -5.68 -9.02 -27.91
N ILE A 92 -5.92 -8.46 -29.10
CA ILE A 92 -5.66 -9.19 -30.34
C ILE A 92 -4.15 -9.28 -30.67
N HIS A 93 -3.35 -8.30 -30.26
CA HIS A 93 -1.93 -8.21 -30.66
C HIS A 93 -0.91 -8.52 -29.56
N HIS A 94 -1.31 -8.96 -28.36
CA HIS A 94 -0.37 -9.20 -27.25
C HIS A 94 0.64 -10.34 -27.50
N HIS A 95 0.46 -11.14 -28.56
CA HIS A 95 1.42 -12.13 -29.03
C HIS A 95 2.14 -11.74 -30.32
N GLU A 96 2.01 -10.49 -30.77
CA GLU A 96 2.90 -9.95 -31.79
C GLU A 96 4.33 -9.86 -31.26
N ARG A 97 5.29 -10.03 -32.16
CA ARG A 97 6.71 -9.94 -31.84
C ARG A 97 7.29 -8.71 -32.50
N TYR A 98 8.20 -8.03 -31.82
CA TYR A 98 8.81 -6.80 -32.33
C TYR A 98 9.49 -6.96 -33.70
N ASP A 99 9.96 -8.17 -34.03
CA ASP A 99 10.54 -8.55 -35.34
C ASP A 99 9.52 -8.85 -36.45
N GLY A 100 8.22 -8.88 -36.15
CA GLY A 100 7.15 -9.21 -37.09
C GLY A 100 6.87 -10.71 -37.24
N LYS A 101 7.53 -11.58 -36.47
CA LYS A 101 7.31 -13.04 -36.53
C LYS A 101 6.21 -13.53 -35.58
N GLY A 102 5.48 -12.59 -34.98
CA GLY A 102 4.39 -12.87 -34.05
C GLY A 102 3.07 -13.18 -34.76
N TYR A 103 1.98 -13.11 -34.00
CA TYR A 103 0.65 -13.39 -34.51
C TYR A 103 -0.40 -12.54 -33.77
N PRO A 104 -1.61 -12.36 -34.35
CA PRO A 104 -2.12 -12.94 -35.61
C PRO A 104 -1.76 -12.18 -36.89
N SER A 105 -1.37 -10.92 -36.80
CA SER A 105 -1.23 -10.00 -37.95
C SER A 105 0.20 -9.83 -38.45
N GLY A 106 1.21 -10.23 -37.68
CA GLY A 106 2.62 -10.10 -38.06
C GLY A 106 3.10 -8.65 -38.06
N LEU A 107 2.49 -7.81 -37.20
CA LEU A 107 2.87 -6.41 -37.03
C LEU A 107 4.32 -6.31 -36.55
N LYS A 108 5.06 -5.30 -37.04
CA LYS A 108 6.48 -5.15 -36.74
C LYS A 108 6.79 -3.85 -36.01
N GLY A 109 7.65 -3.93 -35.01
CA GLY A 109 8.15 -2.77 -34.29
C GLY A 109 7.03 -1.94 -33.67
N ARG A 110 6.98 -0.65 -34.03
CA ARG A 110 5.99 0.31 -33.50
C ARG A 110 4.62 0.25 -34.18
N GLU A 111 4.43 -0.61 -35.19
CA GLU A 111 3.09 -0.91 -35.72
C GLU A 111 2.24 -1.67 -34.68
N ILE A 112 2.89 -2.38 -33.76
CA ILE A 112 2.25 -3.05 -32.63
C ILE A 112 1.77 -1.97 -31.63
N PRO A 113 0.50 -1.98 -31.21
CA PRO A 113 0.00 -1.04 -30.20
C PRO A 113 0.85 -1.07 -28.93
N ILE A 114 1.08 0.10 -28.32
CA ILE A 114 1.98 0.20 -27.16
C ILE A 114 1.54 -0.72 -26.01
N GLY A 115 0.24 -0.81 -25.75
CA GLY A 115 -0.29 -1.71 -24.72
C GLY A 115 0.00 -3.19 -24.99
N ALA A 116 -0.04 -3.62 -26.26
CA ALA A 116 0.34 -4.99 -26.63
C ALA A 116 1.84 -5.24 -26.47
N ARG A 117 2.70 -4.25 -26.80
CA ARG A 117 4.15 -4.34 -26.57
C ARG A 117 4.50 -4.43 -25.08
N ILE A 118 3.85 -3.62 -24.24
CA ILE A 118 3.98 -3.68 -22.77
C ILE A 118 3.55 -5.07 -22.27
N LEU A 119 2.35 -5.50 -22.67
CA LEU A 119 1.80 -6.75 -22.20
C LEU A 119 2.63 -7.97 -22.62
N ALA A 120 3.20 -7.98 -23.84
CA ALA A 120 4.07 -9.06 -24.29
C ALA A 120 5.31 -9.26 -23.38
N VAL A 121 5.94 -8.17 -22.91
CA VAL A 121 7.08 -8.23 -21.99
C VAL A 121 6.64 -8.72 -20.62
N VAL A 122 5.57 -8.12 -20.10
CA VAL A 122 5.09 -8.42 -18.74
C VAL A 122 4.56 -9.84 -18.63
N ASP A 123 3.75 -10.29 -19.58
CA ASP A 123 3.18 -11.65 -19.58
C ASP A 123 4.27 -12.72 -19.72
N ALA A 124 5.29 -12.47 -20.54
CA ALA A 124 6.45 -13.36 -20.62
C ALA A 124 7.19 -13.45 -19.27
N PHE A 125 7.40 -12.32 -18.59
CA PHE A 125 8.04 -12.31 -17.28
C PHE A 125 7.22 -13.05 -16.22
N THR A 126 5.92 -12.77 -16.11
CA THR A 126 5.05 -13.43 -15.12
C THR A 126 4.92 -14.92 -15.43
N ALA A 127 4.84 -15.31 -16.71
CA ALA A 127 4.85 -16.72 -17.12
C ALA A 127 6.16 -17.45 -16.77
N MET A 128 7.32 -16.78 -16.90
CA MET A 128 8.63 -17.36 -16.59
C MET A 128 8.86 -17.55 -15.09
N THR A 129 8.35 -16.62 -14.28
CA THR A 129 8.52 -16.59 -12.82
C THR A 129 7.42 -17.32 -12.06
N ALA A 130 6.27 -17.58 -12.68
CA ALA A 130 5.18 -18.35 -12.08
C ALA A 130 5.56 -19.82 -11.84
N HIS A 131 5.07 -20.40 -10.75
CA HIS A 131 5.21 -21.82 -10.45
C HIS A 131 4.34 -22.65 -11.40
N ARG A 132 4.94 -23.35 -12.36
CA ARG A 132 4.23 -24.24 -13.28
C ARG A 132 4.45 -25.70 -12.87
N PRO A 133 3.39 -26.54 -12.76
CA PRO A 133 3.49 -27.93 -12.31
C PRO A 133 4.47 -28.82 -13.10
N TYR A 134 4.85 -28.42 -14.31
CA TYR A 134 5.68 -29.19 -15.24
C TYR A 134 7.06 -28.60 -15.48
N ARG A 135 7.37 -27.45 -14.89
CA ARG A 135 8.72 -26.86 -14.95
C ARG A 135 9.45 -27.26 -13.67
N SER A 136 10.62 -27.86 -13.80
CA SER A 136 11.43 -28.30 -12.64
C SER A 136 11.74 -27.17 -11.66
N ARG A 137 11.88 -25.94 -12.19
CA ARG A 137 11.91 -24.70 -11.41
C ARG A 137 11.41 -23.51 -12.22
N SER A 138 10.78 -22.55 -11.56
CA SER A 138 10.56 -21.22 -12.13
C SER A 138 11.89 -20.47 -12.25
N LEU A 139 11.97 -19.53 -13.19
CA LEU A 139 13.14 -18.65 -13.26
C LEU A 139 13.13 -17.67 -12.08
N THR A 140 14.30 -17.32 -11.58
CA THR A 140 14.42 -16.16 -10.70
C THR A 140 14.10 -14.88 -11.48
N ARG A 141 13.93 -13.76 -10.77
CA ARG A 141 13.65 -12.48 -11.41
C ARG A 141 14.80 -12.05 -12.31
N GLU A 142 16.02 -12.24 -11.83
CA GLU A 142 17.26 -11.91 -12.53
C GLU A 142 17.39 -12.75 -13.81
N GLU A 143 17.12 -14.06 -13.72
CA GLU A 143 17.13 -14.94 -14.89
C GLU A 143 16.05 -14.59 -15.91
N ALA A 144 14.85 -14.22 -15.45
CA ALA A 144 13.75 -13.78 -16.30
C ALA A 144 14.07 -12.45 -16.99
N ILE A 145 14.65 -11.47 -16.28
CA ILE A 145 15.14 -10.21 -16.87
C ILE A 145 16.21 -10.50 -17.92
N GLN A 146 17.19 -11.35 -17.62
CA GLN A 146 18.21 -11.73 -18.59
C GLN A 146 17.60 -12.38 -19.85
N GLU A 147 16.56 -13.20 -19.70
CA GLU A 147 15.84 -13.77 -20.85
C GLU A 147 15.12 -12.71 -21.67
N LEU A 148 14.50 -11.71 -21.03
CA LEU A 148 13.90 -10.56 -21.74
C LEU A 148 14.96 -9.81 -22.55
N HIS A 149 16.11 -9.48 -21.93
CA HIS A 149 17.23 -8.78 -22.58
C HIS A 149 17.82 -9.57 -23.75
N ARG A 150 17.91 -10.90 -23.65
CA ARG A 150 18.35 -11.77 -24.77
C ARG A 150 17.46 -11.66 -26.00
N ASN A 151 16.19 -11.29 -25.83
CA ASN A 151 15.19 -11.24 -26.89
C ASN A 151 14.76 -9.81 -27.28
N VAL A 152 15.51 -8.78 -26.84
CA VAL A 152 15.30 -7.38 -27.22
C VAL A 152 15.49 -7.20 -28.73
N GLY A 153 14.59 -6.41 -29.35
CA GLY A 153 14.61 -6.13 -30.79
C GLY A 153 14.14 -7.31 -31.66
N THR A 154 13.94 -8.49 -31.07
CA THR A 154 13.34 -9.65 -31.74
C THR A 154 11.93 -9.90 -31.22
N GLN A 155 11.78 -10.50 -30.05
CA GLN A 155 10.47 -10.71 -29.45
C GLN A 155 9.93 -9.41 -28.85
N PHE A 156 10.79 -8.67 -28.15
CA PHE A 156 10.37 -7.59 -27.27
C PHE A 156 10.85 -6.23 -27.76
N ASP A 157 10.06 -5.20 -27.47
CA ASP A 157 10.45 -3.82 -27.70
C ASP A 157 11.62 -3.42 -26.77
N PRO A 158 12.73 -2.90 -27.29
CA PRO A 158 13.86 -2.43 -26.47
C PRO A 158 13.48 -1.42 -25.39
N GLU A 159 12.64 -0.43 -25.71
CA GLU A 159 12.24 0.64 -24.79
C GLU A 159 11.41 0.08 -23.63
N VAL A 160 10.51 -0.85 -23.93
CA VAL A 160 9.66 -1.51 -22.93
C VAL A 160 10.50 -2.42 -22.03
N VAL A 161 11.46 -3.18 -22.57
CA VAL A 161 12.31 -4.06 -21.74
C VAL A 161 13.19 -3.23 -20.81
N GLU A 162 13.76 -2.12 -21.28
CA GLU A 162 14.57 -1.22 -20.46
C GLU A 162 13.75 -0.64 -19.30
N LEU A 163 12.56 -0.09 -19.61
CA LEU A 163 11.66 0.46 -18.60
C LEU A 163 11.13 -0.59 -17.64
N PHE A 164 10.76 -1.78 -18.15
CA PHE A 164 10.32 -2.90 -17.33
C PHE A 164 11.45 -3.39 -16.41
N THR A 165 12.68 -3.48 -16.92
CA THR A 165 13.86 -3.79 -16.11
C THR A 165 14.02 -2.76 -15.01
N SER A 166 13.89 -1.47 -15.33
CA SER A 166 13.91 -0.39 -14.35
C SER A 166 12.79 -0.52 -13.31
N VAL A 167 11.58 -0.89 -13.74
CA VAL A 167 10.41 -1.11 -12.88
C VAL A 167 10.60 -2.32 -11.95
N VAL A 168 11.37 -3.34 -12.36
CA VAL A 168 11.71 -4.50 -11.53
C VAL A 168 12.96 -4.28 -10.65
N ASP A 169 14.00 -3.59 -11.18
CA ASP A 169 15.33 -3.37 -10.59
C ASP A 169 15.43 -2.15 -9.67
N ARG A 170 14.82 -1.00 -10.06
CA ARG A 170 14.33 -0.12 -9.00
C ARG A 170 13.42 -1.07 -8.29
N GLN A 171 13.76 -1.42 -7.04
CA GLN A 171 12.84 -2.12 -6.16
C GLN A 171 11.48 -1.63 -6.58
N PHE A 172 10.61 -2.54 -7.00
CA PHE A 172 9.21 -2.27 -6.76
C PHE A 172 9.23 -1.75 -5.32
N HIS A 173 9.11 -0.43 -5.19
CA HIS A 173 8.20 0.09 -4.25
C HIS A 173 6.85 -0.42 -4.78
N PHE A 174 6.62 -1.72 -4.61
CA PHE A 174 5.45 -2.01 -3.87
C PHE A 174 5.50 -1.11 -2.63
N ARG A 175 4.40 -1.08 -1.95
CA ARG A 175 4.57 -1.08 -0.51
C ARG A 175 5.34 -2.38 -0.10
N GLY A 176 6.62 -2.61 -0.50
CA GLY A 176 7.43 -3.83 -0.21
C GLY A 176 8.04 -4.64 -1.38
N LEU A 177 9.32 -4.41 -1.70
CA LEU A 177 10.30 -5.48 -1.99
C LEU A 177 11.50 -5.37 -1.03
N GLY A 178 11.15 -5.32 0.26
CA GLY A 178 12.00 -5.89 1.30
C GLY A 178 11.68 -7.38 1.47
N PRO A 179 12.11 -8.02 2.56
CA PRO A 179 11.51 -9.29 2.99
C PRO A 179 9.97 -9.20 2.87
N LYS A 180 9.31 -10.30 2.46
CA LYS A 180 7.84 -10.35 2.45
C LYS A 180 7.35 -9.88 3.82
N PRO A 181 6.44 -8.89 3.89
CA PRO A 181 6.00 -8.40 5.18
C PRO A 181 5.41 -9.55 5.98
N ARG A 182 5.91 -9.72 7.21
CA ARG A 182 5.55 -10.81 8.11
C ARG A 182 4.28 -10.44 8.83
N ILE A 183 3.21 -11.15 8.56
CA ILE A 183 1.90 -10.94 9.18
C ILE A 183 1.68 -12.05 10.19
N LEU A 184 1.33 -11.68 11.42
CA LEU A 184 0.83 -12.64 12.41
C LEU A 184 -0.69 -12.54 12.48
N MET A 185 -1.37 -13.63 12.14
CA MET A 185 -2.82 -13.78 12.33
C MET A 185 -3.11 -14.40 13.69
N VAL A 186 -4.08 -13.87 14.41
CA VAL A 186 -4.51 -14.37 15.72
C VAL A 186 -6.02 -14.49 15.72
N ASP A 187 -6.53 -15.72 15.77
CA ASP A 187 -7.96 -16.03 15.71
C ASP A 187 -8.17 -17.46 16.21
N ASP A 188 -9.10 -17.70 17.13
CA ASP A 188 -9.35 -19.03 17.68
C ASP A 188 -10.09 -19.96 16.70
N GLU A 189 -10.69 -19.41 15.64
CA GLU A 189 -11.31 -20.17 14.57
C GLU A 189 -10.24 -20.69 13.57
N ILE A 190 -9.64 -21.85 13.88
CA ILE A 190 -8.55 -22.47 13.09
C ILE A 190 -8.85 -22.57 11.59
N ASP A 191 -10.09 -22.92 11.21
CA ASP A 191 -10.50 -23.05 9.81
C ASP A 191 -10.51 -21.70 9.09
N TYR A 192 -10.99 -20.65 9.77
CA TYR A 192 -11.00 -19.28 9.24
C TYR A 192 -9.58 -18.74 9.10
N LEU A 193 -8.75 -18.99 10.12
CA LEU A 193 -7.34 -18.63 10.13
C LEU A 193 -6.54 -19.32 9.02
N THR A 194 -6.79 -20.61 8.77
CA THR A 194 -6.17 -21.36 7.68
C THR A 194 -6.55 -20.79 6.31
N LEU A 195 -7.83 -20.44 6.12
CA LEU A 195 -8.34 -19.84 4.90
C LEU A 195 -7.72 -18.47 4.63
N LEU A 196 -7.72 -17.57 5.62
CA LEU A 196 -7.15 -16.23 5.48
C LEU A 196 -5.64 -16.29 5.24
N LYS A 197 -4.92 -17.18 5.93
CA LYS A 197 -3.49 -17.41 5.71
C LYS A 197 -3.18 -17.77 4.27
N LEU A 198 -3.86 -18.77 3.70
CA LEU A 198 -3.66 -19.18 2.30
C LEU A 198 -3.88 -18.02 1.33
N LYS A 199 -4.92 -17.24 1.56
CA LYS A 199 -5.29 -16.10 0.70
C LYS A 199 -4.31 -14.94 0.82
N LEU A 200 -3.86 -14.59 2.02
CA LEU A 200 -2.87 -13.53 2.23
C LEU A 200 -1.47 -13.91 1.74
N VAL A 201 -1.09 -15.19 1.83
CA VAL A 201 0.15 -15.68 1.18
C VAL A 201 0.08 -15.46 -0.34
N ASN A 202 -1.08 -15.70 -0.96
CA ASN A 202 -1.29 -15.43 -2.40
C ASN A 202 -1.25 -13.93 -2.73
N GLU A 203 -1.59 -13.06 -1.78
CA GLU A 203 -1.48 -11.61 -1.89
C GLU A 203 -0.05 -11.07 -1.64
N GLY A 204 0.92 -11.96 -1.41
CA GLY A 204 2.35 -11.65 -1.35
C GLY A 204 2.94 -11.49 0.06
N PHE A 205 2.20 -11.78 1.12
CA PHE A 205 2.68 -11.70 2.51
C PHE A 205 3.37 -12.99 2.97
N ASP A 206 4.22 -12.89 4.00
CA ASP A 206 4.67 -14.06 4.79
C ASP A 206 3.79 -14.16 6.04
N VAL A 207 3.02 -15.22 6.18
CA VAL A 207 1.93 -15.27 7.17
C VAL A 207 2.16 -16.40 8.17
N SER A 208 2.33 -16.02 9.43
CA SER A 208 2.27 -16.92 10.60
C SER A 208 0.93 -16.80 11.30
N ALA A 209 0.59 -17.79 12.13
CA ALA A 209 -0.70 -17.87 12.80
C ALA A 209 -0.56 -18.38 14.22
N ALA A 210 -1.44 -17.91 15.10
CA ALA A 210 -1.67 -18.40 16.46
C ALA A 210 -3.19 -18.46 16.69
N ASP A 211 -3.66 -19.45 17.44
CA ASP A 211 -5.07 -19.63 17.76
C ASP A 211 -5.46 -19.07 19.14
N ASN A 212 -4.51 -18.44 19.83
CA ASN A 212 -4.72 -17.79 21.11
C ASN A 212 -3.70 -16.66 21.33
N ALA A 213 -3.99 -15.77 22.27
CA ALA A 213 -3.17 -14.59 22.55
C ALA A 213 -1.80 -14.94 23.17
N GLU A 214 -1.73 -15.96 24.02
CA GLU A 214 -0.49 -16.38 24.67
C GLU A 214 0.55 -16.86 23.66
N ASP A 215 0.14 -17.69 22.71
CA ASP A 215 0.98 -18.18 21.61
C ASP A 215 1.33 -17.05 20.64
N ALA A 216 0.42 -16.11 20.40
CA ALA A 216 0.71 -14.93 19.59
C ALA A 216 1.81 -14.08 20.22
N LEU A 217 1.72 -13.78 21.53
CA LEU A 217 2.74 -13.02 22.25
C LEU A 217 4.08 -13.77 22.27
N ALA A 218 4.07 -15.09 22.47
CA ALA A 218 5.28 -15.92 22.41
C ALA A 218 5.92 -15.90 21.00
N ALA A 219 5.11 -15.97 19.95
CA ALA A 219 5.57 -15.89 18.57
C ALA A 219 6.20 -14.52 18.25
N MET A 220 5.58 -13.42 18.71
CA MET A 220 6.11 -12.06 18.52
C MET A 220 7.45 -11.86 19.23
N MET A 221 7.61 -12.38 20.46
CA MET A 221 8.88 -12.32 21.19
C MET A 221 10.01 -13.07 20.46
N LYS A 222 9.69 -14.22 19.86
CA LYS A 222 10.67 -15.05 19.15
C LYS A 222 11.06 -14.44 17.80
N ALA A 223 10.09 -13.91 17.07
CA ALA A 223 10.30 -13.43 15.70
C ALA A 223 9.28 -12.34 15.36
N PRO A 224 9.57 -11.06 15.65
CA PRO A 224 8.62 -9.95 15.51
C PRO A 224 8.02 -9.86 14.10
N PRO A 225 6.68 -9.76 13.98
CA PRO A 225 6.03 -9.51 12.70
C PRO A 225 6.07 -8.02 12.33
N ASP A 226 5.80 -7.71 11.07
CA ASP A 226 5.61 -6.35 10.57
C ASP A 226 4.21 -5.81 10.87
N LEU A 227 3.21 -6.69 11.04
CA LEU A 227 1.84 -6.35 11.42
C LEU A 227 1.12 -7.55 12.06
N VAL A 228 0.22 -7.27 13.00
CA VAL A 228 -0.68 -8.25 13.62
C VAL A 228 -2.11 -8.04 13.12
N VAL A 229 -2.79 -9.12 12.74
CA VAL A 229 -4.23 -9.12 12.49
C VAL A 229 -4.85 -10.02 13.55
N ALA A 230 -5.68 -9.47 14.43
CA ALA A 230 -6.21 -10.21 15.57
C ALA A 230 -7.73 -10.14 15.63
N ASP A 231 -8.38 -11.27 15.92
CA ASP A 231 -9.76 -11.26 16.34
C ASP A 231 -9.91 -10.54 17.68
N VAL A 232 -11.01 -9.82 17.83
CA VAL A 232 -11.33 -9.11 19.06
C VAL A 232 -11.77 -10.11 20.13
N MET A 233 -12.63 -11.06 19.75
CA MET A 233 -13.24 -12.01 20.67
C MET A 233 -12.52 -13.35 20.56
N MET A 234 -11.76 -13.74 21.58
CA MET A 234 -11.11 -15.04 21.66
C MET A 234 -11.30 -15.63 23.06
N PRO A 235 -11.37 -16.97 23.21
CA PRO A 235 -11.39 -17.62 24.51
C PRO A 235 -10.14 -17.29 25.34
N GLY A 236 -10.34 -17.02 26.63
CA GLY A 236 -9.25 -16.68 27.54
C GLY A 236 -8.87 -15.20 27.44
N THR A 237 -7.66 -14.91 26.96
CA THR A 237 -7.22 -13.53 26.73
C THR A 237 -7.75 -13.05 25.38
N ASP A 238 -8.66 -12.07 25.41
CA ASP A 238 -9.22 -11.45 24.19
C ASP A 238 -8.18 -10.60 23.43
N GLY A 239 -8.50 -10.21 22.20
CA GLY A 239 -7.58 -9.47 21.33
C GLY A 239 -7.22 -8.08 21.86
N ILE A 240 -8.12 -7.43 22.60
CA ILE A 240 -7.89 -6.12 23.20
C ILE A 240 -6.94 -6.23 24.38
N ALA A 241 -7.15 -7.21 25.26
CA ALA A 241 -6.28 -7.51 26.37
C ALA A 241 -4.88 -7.91 25.89
N MET A 242 -4.79 -8.70 24.80
CA MET A 242 -3.52 -8.98 24.12
C MET A 242 -2.83 -7.69 23.66
N PHE A 243 -3.56 -6.80 23.01
CA PHE A 243 -3.01 -5.55 22.50
C PHE A 243 -2.52 -4.62 23.63
N ARG A 244 -3.23 -4.55 24.77
CA ARG A 244 -2.74 -3.84 25.96
C ARG A 244 -1.41 -4.42 26.46
N LYS A 245 -1.32 -5.75 26.57
CA LYS A 245 -0.08 -6.45 26.94
C LYS A 245 1.07 -6.14 25.97
N MET A 246 0.80 -6.02 24.66
CA MET A 246 1.82 -5.60 23.68
C MET A 246 2.35 -4.19 23.99
N ARG A 247 1.47 -3.22 24.24
CA ARG A 247 1.85 -1.82 24.52
C ARG A 247 2.56 -1.66 25.87
N GLU A 248 2.27 -2.51 26.84
CA GLU A 248 2.92 -2.53 28.17
C GLU A 248 4.31 -3.20 28.15
N ALA A 249 4.62 -4.01 27.14
CA ALA A 249 5.83 -4.86 27.12
C ALA A 249 7.17 -4.09 27.04
N ASN A 250 7.14 -2.77 26.80
CA ASN A 250 8.30 -1.88 26.69
C ASN A 250 9.46 -2.50 25.87
N ALA A 251 9.12 -3.10 24.73
CA ALA A 251 10.04 -3.79 23.83
C ALA A 251 9.70 -3.45 22.37
N PRO A 252 10.66 -3.53 21.42
CA PRO A 252 10.41 -3.15 20.02
C PRO A 252 9.23 -3.87 19.34
N TRP A 253 8.96 -5.13 19.71
CA TRP A 253 7.82 -5.88 19.20
C TRP A 253 6.47 -5.42 19.80
N GLY A 254 6.50 -4.74 20.95
CA GLY A 254 5.32 -4.17 21.60
C GLY A 254 4.72 -2.99 20.84
N GLU A 255 5.50 -2.34 19.97
CA GLU A 255 5.05 -1.26 19.08
C GLU A 255 4.50 -1.75 17.73
N THR A 256 4.51 -3.06 17.49
CA THR A 256 4.03 -3.63 16.21
C THR A 256 2.60 -3.13 15.90
N PRO A 257 2.32 -2.67 14.67
CA PRO A 257 0.99 -2.24 14.28
C PRO A 257 -0.01 -3.41 14.29
N LEU A 258 -1.25 -3.14 14.69
CA LEU A 258 -2.30 -4.15 14.82
C LEU A 258 -3.61 -3.68 14.16
N ILE A 259 -4.25 -4.59 13.40
CA ILE A 259 -5.59 -4.44 12.85
C ILE A 259 -6.52 -5.45 13.55
N PHE A 260 -7.68 -4.99 14.01
CA PHE A 260 -8.69 -5.86 14.62
C PHE A 260 -9.68 -6.42 13.60
N LEU A 261 -10.05 -7.69 13.76
CA LEU A 261 -11.22 -8.32 13.14
C LEU A 261 -12.31 -8.42 14.20
N SER A 262 -13.54 -8.03 13.86
CA SER A 262 -14.62 -7.81 14.83
C SER A 262 -15.96 -8.27 14.30
N GLY A 263 -16.84 -8.78 15.16
CA GLY A 263 -18.22 -9.11 14.80
C GLY A 263 -19.08 -7.88 14.43
N LYS A 264 -20.26 -8.13 13.86
CA LYS A 264 -21.18 -7.04 13.44
C LYS A 264 -21.74 -6.19 14.59
N ASP A 265 -21.84 -6.75 15.80
CA ASP A 265 -22.50 -6.10 16.95
C ASP A 265 -21.55 -5.38 17.93
N GLU A 266 -20.28 -5.22 17.59
CA GLU A 266 -19.22 -4.75 18.50
C GLU A 266 -18.93 -3.24 18.40
N SER A 267 -19.97 -2.40 18.34
CA SER A 267 -19.82 -0.95 18.16
C SER A 267 -19.05 -0.23 19.29
N GLN A 268 -19.20 -0.65 20.54
CA GLN A 268 -18.44 -0.10 21.68
C GLN A 268 -16.97 -0.54 21.66
N THR A 269 -16.72 -1.79 21.27
CA THR A 269 -15.40 -2.41 21.20
C THR A 269 -14.50 -1.75 20.14
N LYS A 270 -15.10 -1.28 19.03
CA LYS A 270 -14.41 -0.49 17.99
C LYS A 270 -13.88 0.85 18.51
N VAL A 271 -14.64 1.52 19.36
CA VAL A 271 -14.23 2.81 19.94
C VAL A 271 -13.05 2.59 20.88
N GLU A 272 -13.11 1.58 21.73
CA GLU A 272 -12.02 1.26 22.67
C GLU A 272 -10.72 0.86 21.95
N ALA A 273 -10.80 0.02 20.92
CA ALA A 273 -9.67 -0.37 20.09
C ALA A 273 -8.94 0.82 19.43
N LEU A 274 -9.71 1.81 18.93
CA LEU A 274 -9.15 3.03 18.35
C LEU A 274 -8.48 3.92 19.42
N HIS A 275 -9.05 4.01 20.63
CA HIS A 275 -8.44 4.77 21.73
C HIS A 275 -7.12 4.14 22.22
N LEU A 276 -6.98 2.81 22.10
CA LEU A 276 -5.76 2.08 22.45
C LEU A 276 -4.65 2.21 21.38
N GLY A 277 -4.94 2.86 20.24
CA GLY A 277 -3.96 3.08 19.18
C GLY A 277 -3.80 1.90 18.21
N ALA A 278 -4.87 1.12 17.99
CA ALA A 278 -4.92 0.19 16.87
C ALA A 278 -4.90 0.96 15.54
N GLU A 279 -4.37 0.34 14.50
CA GLU A 279 -4.23 0.98 13.18
C GLU A 279 -5.56 1.03 12.42
N ASP A 280 -6.39 -0.01 12.59
CA ASP A 280 -7.65 -0.15 11.87
C ASP A 280 -8.53 -1.26 12.47
N PHE A 281 -9.78 -1.34 12.01
CA PHE A 281 -10.70 -2.44 12.31
C PHE A 281 -11.47 -2.91 11.07
N LEU A 282 -11.80 -4.20 11.01
CA LEU A 282 -12.57 -4.83 9.95
C LEU A 282 -13.69 -5.69 10.53
N VAL A 283 -14.84 -5.70 9.86
CA VAL A 283 -16.00 -6.48 10.32
C VAL A 283 -16.00 -7.85 9.64
N LYS A 284 -16.11 -8.93 10.42
CA LYS A 284 -16.27 -10.30 9.93
C LYS A 284 -17.68 -10.47 9.28
N PRO A 285 -17.80 -11.23 8.17
CA PRO A 285 -16.73 -11.86 7.40
C PRO A 285 -15.94 -10.82 6.59
N VAL A 286 -14.62 -10.90 6.67
CA VAL A 286 -13.71 -9.92 6.07
C VAL A 286 -13.56 -10.15 4.56
N ASP A 287 -13.66 -9.08 3.76
CA ASP A 287 -13.23 -9.10 2.36
C ASP A 287 -11.70 -9.11 2.27
N LEU A 288 -11.15 -10.08 1.53
CA LEU A 288 -9.70 -10.30 1.45
C LEU A 288 -8.95 -9.19 0.74
N LYS A 289 -9.54 -8.64 -0.32
CA LYS A 289 -8.92 -7.54 -1.07
C LYS A 289 -8.88 -6.30 -0.20
N GLU A 290 -9.93 -6.08 0.59
CA GLU A 290 -9.97 -5.01 1.58
C GLU A 290 -8.91 -5.20 2.68
N LEU A 291 -8.84 -6.40 3.28
CA LEU A 291 -7.84 -6.72 4.30
C LEU A 291 -6.42 -6.55 3.76
N ALA A 292 -6.12 -7.10 2.59
CA ALA A 292 -4.81 -6.97 1.96
C ALA A 292 -4.46 -5.51 1.65
N ALA A 293 -5.42 -4.70 1.19
CA ALA A 293 -5.23 -3.27 0.96
C ALA A 293 -4.94 -2.52 2.27
N ARG A 294 -5.66 -2.80 3.37
CA ARG A 294 -5.43 -2.20 4.68
C ARG A 294 -4.06 -2.57 5.25
N ILE A 295 -3.68 -3.85 5.18
CA ILE A 295 -2.35 -4.33 5.60
C ILE A 295 -1.24 -3.58 4.85
N ARG A 296 -1.30 -3.51 3.51
CA ARG A 296 -0.33 -2.75 2.70
C ARG A 296 -0.31 -1.28 3.09
N ASN A 297 -1.47 -0.73 3.41
CA ASN A 297 -1.58 0.68 3.75
C ASN A 297 -0.83 1.02 5.03
N VAL A 298 -1.02 0.22 6.08
CA VAL A 298 -0.32 0.32 7.36
C VAL A 298 1.18 0.12 7.19
N ILE A 299 1.61 -0.96 6.51
CA ILE A 299 3.04 -1.28 6.34
C ILE A 299 3.80 -0.19 5.59
N ARG A 300 3.26 0.44 4.53
CA ARG A 300 3.97 1.57 3.88
C ARG A 300 4.07 2.79 4.77
N ARG A 301 3.10 3.04 5.65
CA ARG A 301 3.20 4.14 6.61
C ARG A 301 4.34 3.86 7.58
N ASP A 302 4.39 2.64 8.12
CA ASP A 302 5.42 2.20 9.07
C ASP A 302 6.84 2.09 8.44
N VAL A 303 6.97 1.63 7.19
CA VAL A 303 8.27 1.57 6.48
C VAL A 303 8.81 2.97 6.15
N LYS A 304 7.93 3.91 5.76
CA LYS A 304 8.33 5.33 5.57
C LYS A 304 8.78 5.96 6.89
N TRP A 305 8.14 5.57 7.99
CA TRP A 305 8.51 5.97 9.34
C TRP A 305 9.88 5.40 9.77
N ARG A 306 10.13 4.10 9.57
CA ARG A 306 11.40 3.44 9.91
C ARG A 306 12.59 3.86 9.02
N LYS A 307 12.41 4.10 7.72
CA LYS A 307 13.48 4.60 6.82
C LYS A 307 13.83 6.07 7.04
N GLY A 308 12.94 6.87 7.63
CA GLY A 308 13.24 8.22 8.10
C GLY A 308 14.09 8.24 9.38
N ALA A 309 14.20 7.11 10.09
CA ALA A 309 14.89 7.00 11.38
C ALA A 309 16.38 6.65 11.30
N THR A 310 16.93 6.31 10.12
CA THR A 310 18.37 6.00 9.96
C THR A 310 19.25 7.25 9.84
N GLY A 311 18.66 8.44 9.74
CA GLY A 311 19.36 9.72 9.82
C GLY A 311 18.86 10.52 11.00
N ALA A 312 19.68 10.60 12.05
CA ALA A 312 19.47 11.35 13.29
C ALA A 312 18.54 10.70 14.34
N THR A 313 19.18 10.26 15.42
CA THR A 313 18.62 10.13 16.76
C THR A 313 17.91 11.42 17.18
N GLN A 314 16.57 11.43 17.17
CA GLN A 314 15.71 12.04 18.20
C GLN A 314 14.20 11.91 17.86
N ALA A 315 13.47 11.18 18.69
CA ALA A 315 12.03 11.27 18.97
C ALA A 315 11.06 11.49 17.78
N ALA A 316 10.61 10.36 17.22
CA ALA A 316 9.27 10.09 16.69
C ALA A 316 8.33 11.31 16.56
N GLY A 317 8.29 11.92 15.37
CA GLY A 317 7.25 12.90 15.05
C GLY A 317 7.04 13.16 13.56
N VAL A 318 5.86 13.66 13.18
CA VAL A 318 5.55 14.12 11.82
C VAL A 318 6.31 15.41 11.56
N VAL A 319 7.25 15.41 10.62
CA VAL A 319 8.05 16.57 10.24
C VAL A 319 7.39 17.30 9.06
N GLY A 320 7.32 18.63 9.12
CA GLY A 320 6.78 19.48 8.07
C GLY A 320 7.37 20.88 8.08
N ASP A 321 6.78 21.78 7.29
CA ASP A 321 7.21 23.18 7.16
C ASP A 321 5.96 24.08 7.21
N LEU A 322 6.02 25.14 8.02
CA LEU A 322 4.90 26.07 8.24
C LEU A 322 4.42 26.75 6.96
N LYS A 323 5.27 26.85 5.92
CA LYS A 323 4.85 27.39 4.62
C LYS A 323 3.79 26.54 3.92
N ASN A 324 3.72 25.25 4.24
CA ASN A 324 2.82 24.27 3.61
C ASN A 324 1.62 23.93 4.53
N LEU A 325 1.80 24.06 5.84
CA LEU A 325 0.78 23.76 6.84
C LEU A 325 1.00 24.69 8.04
N GLY A 326 0.20 25.74 8.16
CA GLY A 326 0.38 26.75 9.20
C GLY A 326 0.01 26.21 10.59
N ILE A 327 0.40 26.93 11.64
CA ILE A 327 0.00 26.60 13.01
C ILE A 327 -1.53 26.44 13.17
N PRO A 328 -2.40 27.29 12.56
CA PRO A 328 -3.84 27.08 12.59
C PRO A 328 -4.28 25.70 12.06
N ASP A 329 -3.72 25.27 10.94
CA ASP A 329 -4.05 24.00 10.31
C ASP A 329 -3.55 22.80 11.15
N ILE A 330 -2.37 22.95 11.78
CA ILE A 330 -1.82 21.97 12.70
C ILE A 330 -2.74 21.82 13.93
N VAL A 331 -3.14 22.93 14.53
CA VAL A 331 -4.05 22.96 15.68
C VAL A 331 -5.38 22.30 15.32
N GLN A 332 -5.98 22.68 14.19
CA GLN A 332 -7.24 22.10 13.73
C GLN A 332 -7.12 20.59 13.47
N THR A 333 -6.03 20.15 12.84
CA THR A 333 -5.79 18.73 12.54
C THR A 333 -5.65 17.91 13.81
N LEU A 334 -4.90 18.39 14.79
CA LEU A 334 -4.70 17.69 16.06
C LEU A 334 -5.95 17.73 16.95
N HIS A 335 -6.70 18.83 16.90
CA HIS A 335 -7.98 18.97 17.59
C HIS A 335 -9.04 18.00 17.06
N LEU A 336 -9.30 18.00 15.74
CA LEU A 336 -10.26 17.09 15.11
C LEU A 336 -9.86 15.61 15.28
N GLY A 337 -8.55 15.34 15.28
CA GLY A 337 -8.01 14.00 15.51
C GLY A 337 -7.91 13.59 16.98
N LEU A 338 -8.33 14.43 17.92
CA LEU A 338 -8.22 14.24 19.38
C LEU A 338 -6.83 13.76 19.81
N LYS A 339 -5.77 14.32 19.23
CA LYS A 339 -4.40 13.82 19.41
C LYS A 339 -3.73 14.37 20.66
N THR A 340 -2.98 13.51 21.35
CA THR A 340 -1.99 13.90 22.36
C THR A 340 -0.62 13.95 21.71
N ALA A 341 0.03 15.12 21.72
CA ALA A 341 1.28 15.35 21.00
C ALA A 341 2.01 16.60 21.51
N CYS A 342 3.32 16.69 21.23
CA CYS A 342 4.10 17.91 21.35
C CYS A 342 4.51 18.38 19.95
N VAL A 343 4.04 19.55 19.54
CA VAL A 343 4.45 20.21 18.30
C VAL A 343 5.63 21.11 18.60
N ARG A 344 6.80 20.79 18.07
CA ARG A 344 7.97 21.67 18.06
C ARG A 344 7.95 22.47 16.78
N VAL A 345 8.07 23.78 16.87
CA VAL A 345 8.10 24.69 15.73
C VAL A 345 9.38 25.52 15.83
N THR A 346 10.11 25.65 14.74
CA THR A 346 11.31 26.50 14.68
C THR A 346 11.02 27.71 13.81
N GLY A 347 10.98 28.89 14.41
CA GLY A 347 10.83 30.17 13.71
C GLY A 347 12.12 30.99 13.70
N LYS A 348 12.02 32.25 13.28
CA LYS A 348 13.17 33.18 13.23
C LYS A 348 13.75 33.47 14.61
N ASP A 349 12.90 33.46 15.65
CA ASP A 349 13.25 33.92 17.00
C ASP A 349 13.48 32.75 17.99
N GLY A 350 13.53 31.51 17.49
CA GLY A 350 13.87 30.33 18.30
C GLY A 350 13.01 29.09 18.03
N GLU A 351 13.12 28.11 18.91
CA GLU A 351 12.25 26.93 18.94
C GLU A 351 11.14 27.14 19.98
N GLY A 352 9.90 26.93 19.58
CA GLY A 352 8.75 26.90 20.47
C GLY A 352 8.09 25.51 20.47
N LYS A 353 7.39 25.18 21.56
CA LYS A 353 6.68 23.91 21.70
C LYS A 353 5.24 24.11 22.12
N ILE A 354 4.32 23.34 21.56
CA ILE A 354 2.89 23.35 21.85
C ILE A 354 2.46 21.94 22.23
N TRP A 355 1.94 21.75 23.44
CA TRP A 355 1.48 20.45 23.91
C TRP A 355 -0.02 20.32 23.80
N PHE A 356 -0.42 19.20 23.20
CA PHE A 356 -1.79 18.76 23.05
C PHE A 356 -2.07 17.55 23.93
N GLU A 357 -3.24 17.50 24.53
CA GLU A 357 -3.78 16.36 25.27
C GLU A 357 -5.23 16.14 24.80
N ASN A 358 -5.51 15.01 24.15
CA ASN A 358 -6.82 14.70 23.56
C ASN A 358 -7.36 15.81 22.64
N GLY A 359 -6.50 16.35 21.76
CA GLY A 359 -6.85 17.43 20.85
C GLY A 359 -6.93 18.80 21.50
N ARG A 360 -6.59 18.90 22.79
CA ARG A 360 -6.61 20.16 23.54
C ARG A 360 -5.26 20.75 23.82
N ILE A 361 -5.08 22.05 23.62
CA ILE A 361 -3.80 22.70 23.92
C ILE A 361 -3.69 22.90 25.43
N ARG A 362 -2.69 22.26 26.05
CA ARG A 362 -2.48 22.32 27.51
C ARG A 362 -1.40 23.30 27.92
N HIS A 363 -0.40 23.46 27.08
CA HIS A 363 0.78 24.26 27.39
C HIS A 363 1.45 24.71 26.09
N ALA A 364 2.12 25.85 26.15
CA ALA A 364 3.02 26.30 25.11
C ALA A 364 4.25 26.94 25.75
N GLU A 365 5.42 26.80 25.12
CA GLU A 365 6.66 27.45 25.52
C GLU A 365 7.38 28.05 24.32
N LEU A 366 8.01 29.21 24.52
CA LEU A 366 8.88 29.84 23.53
C LEU A 366 9.94 30.66 24.28
N GLY A 367 11.18 30.16 24.35
CA GLY A 367 12.23 30.80 25.13
C GLY A 367 11.82 30.97 26.61
N SER A 368 11.70 32.21 27.07
CA SER A 368 11.22 32.54 28.43
C SER A 368 9.70 32.71 28.53
N LEU A 369 8.98 32.70 27.41
CA LEU A 369 7.53 32.84 27.38
C LEU A 369 6.85 31.48 27.62
N SER A 370 5.70 31.52 28.26
CA SER A 370 4.91 30.32 28.57
C SER A 370 3.42 30.60 28.48
N GLY A 371 2.65 29.54 28.21
CA GLY A 371 1.19 29.60 28.09
C GLY A 371 0.72 30.36 26.85
N GLU A 372 -0.39 31.08 26.98
CA GLU A 372 -1.08 31.71 25.85
C GLU A 372 -0.18 32.69 25.10
N LEU A 373 0.67 33.44 25.81
CA LEU A 373 1.61 34.40 25.21
C LEU A 373 2.63 33.70 24.29
N ALA A 374 3.17 32.55 24.72
CA ALA A 374 4.08 31.77 23.88
C ALA A 374 3.37 31.23 22.63
N PHE A 375 2.11 30.82 22.77
CA PHE A 375 1.30 30.36 21.65
C PHE A 375 1.02 31.48 20.64
N TYR A 376 0.65 32.68 21.09
CA TYR A 376 0.38 33.82 20.21
C TYR A 376 1.63 34.29 19.45
N GLU A 377 2.80 34.28 20.09
CA GLU A 377 4.06 34.59 19.41
C GLU A 377 4.38 33.56 18.32
N MET A 378 4.21 32.27 18.60
CA MET A 378 4.41 31.24 17.59
C MET A 378 3.42 31.38 16.42
N LEU A 379 2.17 31.79 16.67
CA LEU A 379 1.13 31.96 15.63
C LEU A 379 1.53 32.99 14.54
N ARG A 380 2.49 33.89 14.84
CA ARG A 380 3.05 34.84 13.88
C ARG A 380 3.91 34.17 12.80
N TRP A 381 4.50 33.01 13.10
CA TRP A 381 5.45 32.35 12.20
C TRP A 381 4.76 31.74 10.99
N GLN A 382 5.17 32.18 9.80
CA GLN A 382 4.62 31.72 8.51
C GLN A 382 5.53 30.70 7.81
N GLU A 383 6.78 30.60 8.24
CA GLU A 383 7.81 29.74 7.64
C GLU A 383 8.66 29.13 8.75
N GLY A 384 9.16 27.92 8.51
CA GLY A 384 10.05 27.24 9.45
C GLY A 384 9.65 25.77 9.65
N PRO A 385 10.61 24.90 9.97
CA PRO A 385 10.31 23.48 10.16
C PRO A 385 9.50 23.27 11.44
N PHE A 386 8.61 22.30 11.41
CA PHE A 386 7.93 21.80 12.59
C PHE A 386 8.04 20.28 12.71
N VAL A 387 7.93 19.77 13.93
CA VAL A 387 7.93 18.34 14.26
C VAL A 387 6.80 18.06 15.25
N ILE A 388 5.84 17.22 14.88
CA ILE A 388 4.75 16.78 15.76
C ILE A 388 5.15 15.46 16.39
N ALA A 389 5.66 15.49 17.63
CA ALA A 389 5.94 14.29 18.39
C ALA A 389 4.67 13.71 19.03
N HIS A 390 4.20 12.57 18.55
CA HIS A 390 2.99 11.93 19.06
C HIS A 390 3.19 11.29 20.43
N ALA A 391 2.08 11.14 21.18
CA ALA A 391 2.04 10.55 22.52
C ALA A 391 2.92 11.25 23.57
N GLN A 392 3.44 12.44 23.27
CA GLN A 392 4.07 13.30 24.26
C GLN A 392 3.02 14.14 24.96
N SER A 393 2.98 14.02 26.29
CA SER A 393 2.17 14.84 27.17
C SER A 393 3.06 15.69 28.07
N THR A 394 2.46 16.69 28.71
CA THR A 394 3.10 17.51 29.74
C THR A 394 2.26 17.51 31.00
N LYS A 395 2.91 17.68 32.15
CA LYS A 395 2.23 17.91 33.43
C LYS A 395 1.82 19.36 33.62
N LEU A 396 2.38 20.28 32.82
CA LEU A 396 2.08 21.70 32.89
C LEU A 396 0.74 22.00 32.22
N ARG A 397 -0.08 22.79 32.89
CA ARG A 397 -1.35 23.30 32.37
C ARG A 397 -1.36 24.80 32.60
N THR A 398 -1.03 25.54 31.56
CA THR A 398 -0.92 27.01 31.63
C THR A 398 -1.84 27.69 30.61
N ILE A 399 -2.65 26.91 29.90
CA ILE A 399 -3.65 27.37 28.95
C ILE A 399 -4.95 26.71 29.39
N GLU A 400 -5.88 27.53 29.86
CA GLU A 400 -7.20 27.10 30.35
C GLU A 400 -8.30 27.35 29.30
N MET A 401 -8.06 28.25 28.34
CA MET A 401 -8.96 28.50 27.22
C MET A 401 -9.13 27.24 26.37
N ASP A 402 -10.33 27.06 25.81
CA ASP A 402 -10.52 26.04 24.79
C ASP A 402 -9.79 26.43 23.49
N GLU A 403 -9.52 25.43 22.63
CA GLU A 403 -8.65 25.60 21.47
C GLU A 403 -9.21 26.62 20.48
N MET A 404 -10.53 26.67 20.34
CA MET A 404 -11.21 27.61 19.44
C MET A 404 -11.15 29.02 20.00
N GLN A 405 -11.35 29.21 21.31
CA GLN A 405 -11.18 30.50 21.96
C GLN A 405 -9.74 31.00 21.85
N LEU A 406 -8.77 30.13 22.12
CA LEU A 406 -7.34 30.45 22.03
C LEU A 406 -6.96 30.85 20.59
N MET A 407 -7.43 30.10 19.60
CA MET A 407 -7.20 30.39 18.18
C MET A 407 -7.84 31.71 17.75
N MET A 408 -9.11 31.96 18.12
CA MET A 408 -9.83 33.17 17.74
C MET A 408 -9.20 34.42 18.39
N GLU A 409 -8.80 34.33 19.65
CA GLU A 409 -8.12 35.43 20.34
C GLU A 409 -6.72 35.70 19.74
N GLY A 410 -5.98 34.65 19.39
CA GLY A 410 -4.69 34.78 18.70
C GLY A 410 -4.82 35.44 17.34
N LEU A 411 -5.78 35.00 16.51
CA LEU A 411 -6.03 35.59 15.20
C LEU A 411 -6.52 37.04 15.30
N ARG A 412 -7.37 37.36 16.29
CA ARG A 412 -7.82 38.74 16.56
C ARG A 412 -6.64 39.67 16.84
N ARG A 413 -5.69 39.25 17.69
CA ARG A 413 -4.47 40.02 18.02
C ARG A 413 -3.60 40.26 16.80
N LEU A 414 -3.40 39.23 15.96
CA LEU A 414 -2.65 39.36 14.71
C LEU A 414 -3.28 40.37 13.75
N ASP A 415 -4.61 40.40 13.68
CA ASP A 415 -5.35 41.35 12.84
C ASP A 415 -5.33 42.79 13.40
N GLU A 416 -5.29 42.95 14.72
CA GLU A 416 -5.17 44.27 15.38
C GLU A 416 -3.79 44.88 15.19
N GLU A 417 -2.72 44.09 15.35
CA GLU A 417 -1.34 44.54 15.11
C GLU A 417 -1.06 44.88 13.64
N ARG A 418 -1.71 44.16 12.70
CA ARG A 418 -1.65 44.50 11.26
C ARG A 418 -2.33 45.83 10.94
N LYS A 419 -3.27 46.27 11.79
CA LYS A 419 -4.01 47.52 11.63
C LYS A 419 -3.35 48.70 12.35
N ASP A 420 -2.45 48.46 13.31
CA ASP A 420 -1.74 49.51 14.04
C ASP A 420 -0.22 49.18 14.19
N PRO A 421 0.60 49.45 13.16
CA PRO A 421 2.02 49.09 13.14
C PRO A 421 2.94 50.02 13.97
N ALA A 422 2.39 50.92 14.79
CA ALA A 422 3.14 51.90 15.57
C ALA A 422 2.81 51.80 17.07
N GLY A 423 3.43 50.82 17.74
CA GLY A 423 3.64 50.79 19.18
C GLY A 423 5.11 50.94 19.50
#